data_AF-A0A6N7A9C5-F1
#
_entry.id   AF-A0A6N7A9C5-F1
#
_cell.length_a   1.000
_cell.length_b   1.000
_cell.length_c   1.000
_cell.angle_alpha   90.00
_cell.angle_beta   90.00
_cell.angle_gamma   90.00
#
_symmetry.space_group_name_H-M   'P 1'
#
loop_
_entity.id
_entity.type
_entity.pdbx_description
1 polymer ?
#
loop_
_entity_poly.entity_id
_entity_poly.type
_entity_poly.pdbx_seq_one_letter_code
_entity_poly.pdbx_strand_id
1 'polypeptide(L)'
;MKLNSKILGIIILVVIFGGIALSSALGYWNTETSGGGGYGGGGETETEAESIRGRTTFQDLLDLGLAQEVIEQAIGGPMPEPSTLVKVYCEANGLDFEIVKEQLQTELDNLAPND
;
A
#
# COMPACT_ATOMS: atom_id res chain seq x y z
N MET A 1 25.77 44.12 10.86
CA MET A 1 27.06 43.38 10.79
C MET A 1 27.33 43.05 9.32
N LYS A 2 28.51 43.40 8.77
CA LYS A 2 28.88 43.03 7.40
C LYS A 2 29.25 41.53 7.40
N LEU A 3 28.32 40.67 6.99
CA LEU A 3 28.58 39.25 6.85
C LEU A 3 29.45 39.03 5.60
N ASN A 4 30.64 38.47 5.81
CA ASN A 4 31.54 38.13 4.72
C ASN A 4 30.96 36.96 3.92
N SER A 5 31.00 37.05 2.58
CA SER A 5 30.43 36.03 1.68
C SER A 5 30.95 34.61 1.97
N LYS A 6 32.18 34.49 2.47
CA LYS A 6 32.76 33.21 2.94
C LYS A 6 32.06 32.65 4.18
N ILE A 7 31.64 33.52 5.11
CA ILE A 7 30.89 33.14 6.32
C ILE A 7 29.45 32.78 5.97
N LEU A 8 28.85 33.46 4.98
CA LEU A 8 27.49 33.15 4.51
C LEU A 8 27.40 31.73 3.93
N GLY A 9 28.38 31.32 3.12
CA GLY A 9 28.43 29.95 2.58
C GLY A 9 28.58 28.87 3.66
N ILE A 10 29.40 29.14 4.68
CA ILE A 10 29.59 28.21 5.80
C ILE A 10 28.31 28.07 6.64
N ILE A 11 27.60 29.17 6.88
CA ILE A 11 26.33 29.14 7.64
C ILE A 11 25.29 28.30 6.91
N ILE A 12 25.16 28.44 5.58
CA ILE A 12 24.20 27.66 4.79
C ILE A 12 24.51 26.16 4.90
N LEU A 13 25.79 25.77 4.81
CA LEU A 13 26.20 24.38 4.91
C LEU A 13 25.89 23.82 6.32
N VAL A 14 26.13 24.59 7.38
CA VAL A 14 25.82 24.18 8.76
C VAL A 14 24.32 24.12 9.04
N VAL A 15 23.49 24.99 8.45
CA VAL A 15 22.04 24.95 8.64
C VAL A 15 21.41 23.75 7.93
N ILE A 16 21.89 23.41 6.72
CA ILE A 16 21.39 22.25 5.97
C ILE A 16 21.82 20.95 6.66
N PHE A 17 23.10 20.78 6.98
CA PHE A 17 23.59 19.55 7.62
C PHE A 17 23.19 19.44 9.10
N GLY A 18 23.16 20.56 9.82
CA GLY A 18 22.74 20.61 11.23
C GLY A 18 21.23 20.47 11.42
N GLY A 19 20.43 21.04 10.51
CA GLY A 19 18.97 20.90 10.54
C GLY A 19 18.50 19.46 10.34
N ILE A 20 19.16 18.70 9.45
CA ILE A 20 18.86 17.27 9.22
C ILE A 20 19.27 16.43 10.43
N ALA A 21 20.45 16.68 11.02
CA ALA A 21 20.91 15.95 12.21
C ALA A 21 19.99 16.20 13.43
N LEU A 22 19.49 17.42 13.61
CA LEU A 22 18.53 17.73 14.67
C LEU A 22 17.13 17.15 14.39
N SER A 23 16.70 17.16 13.12
CA SER A 23 15.40 16.61 12.70
C SER A 23 15.35 15.08 12.75
N SER A 24 16.49 14.40 12.54
CA SER A 24 16.62 12.95 12.73
C SER A 24 16.61 12.57 14.20
N ALA A 25 17.30 13.32 15.08
CA ALA A 25 17.30 13.06 16.52
C ALA A 25 15.93 13.29 17.19
N LEU A 26 15.15 14.25 16.69
CA LEU A 26 13.83 14.59 17.23
C LEU A 26 12.69 13.74 16.63
N GLY A 27 12.97 12.85 15.67
CA GLY A 27 11.99 11.91 15.12
C GLY A 27 10.88 12.52 14.26
N TYR A 28 10.81 13.85 14.14
CA TYR A 28 9.75 14.56 13.39
C TYR A 28 9.83 14.38 11.87
N TRP A 29 10.91 13.80 11.33
CA TRP A 29 11.07 13.47 9.90
C TRP A 29 11.64 12.05 9.67
N ASN A 30 11.60 11.19 10.69
CA ASN A 30 12.18 9.85 10.59
C ASN A 30 11.20 8.90 9.86
N THR A 31 11.29 8.84 8.54
CA THR A 31 10.83 7.66 7.82
C THR A 31 11.87 6.58 8.04
N GLU A 32 11.48 5.53 8.74
CA GLU A 32 12.19 4.27 8.83
C GLU A 32 12.46 3.74 7.40
N THR A 33 13.57 4.14 6.81
CA THR A 33 14.19 3.46 5.67
C THR A 33 15.40 2.71 6.20
N SER A 34 15.17 1.43 6.53
CA SER A 34 16.17 0.38 6.38
C SER A 34 15.43 -0.95 6.43
N GLY A 35 15.59 -1.74 5.36
CA GLY A 35 14.73 -2.88 5.05
C GLY A 35 14.75 -4.05 6.03
N GLY A 36 13.74 -4.92 5.84
CA GLY A 36 13.63 -6.22 6.50
C GLY A 36 12.16 -6.62 6.59
N GLY A 37 11.76 -7.67 5.88
CA GLY A 37 10.38 -8.12 5.77
C GLY A 37 9.72 -8.40 7.13
N GLY A 38 8.43 -8.08 7.20
CA GLY A 38 7.55 -8.42 8.32
C GLY A 38 6.19 -8.83 7.78
N TYR A 39 6.07 -10.12 7.44
CA TYR A 39 4.79 -10.79 7.42
C TYR A 39 4.22 -10.78 8.84
N GLY A 40 2.96 -10.39 8.97
CA GLY A 40 2.09 -10.93 10.01
C GLY A 40 1.73 -10.00 11.17
N GLY A 41 0.43 -9.70 11.23
CA GLY A 41 -0.35 -9.97 12.43
C GLY A 41 -0.68 -8.78 13.33
N GLY A 42 -1.98 -8.50 13.45
CA GLY A 42 -2.55 -8.07 14.73
C GLY A 42 -3.57 -6.95 14.67
N GLY A 43 -4.84 -7.32 14.85
CA GLY A 43 -5.89 -6.48 15.45
C GLY A 43 -6.79 -5.72 14.47
N GLU A 44 -8.11 -5.75 14.52
CA GLU A 44 -9.15 -6.63 15.07
C GLU A 44 -10.49 -5.98 14.67
N THR A 45 -11.47 -6.80 14.28
CA THR A 45 -12.91 -6.49 14.24
C THR A 45 -13.36 -5.17 13.63
N GLU A 46 -13.79 -5.23 12.37
CA GLU A 46 -15.10 -4.66 12.05
C GLU A 46 -15.72 -5.49 10.93
N THR A 47 -16.83 -6.12 11.27
CA THR A 47 -17.82 -6.66 10.35
C THR A 47 -18.37 -5.50 9.52
N GLU A 48 -17.60 -5.06 8.54
CA GLU A 48 -18.12 -4.38 7.35
C GLU A 48 -17.82 -5.32 6.19
N ALA A 49 -18.65 -6.36 6.12
CA ALA A 49 -18.89 -7.08 4.89
C ALA A 49 -19.40 -6.04 3.89
N GLU A 50 -18.57 -5.69 2.90
CA GLU A 50 -18.98 -5.15 1.60
C GLU A 50 -17.82 -4.55 0.80
N SER A 51 -16.62 -4.35 1.35
CA SER A 51 -15.51 -3.77 0.56
C SER A 51 -14.24 -4.60 0.54
N ILE A 52 -13.81 -4.99 -0.67
CA ILE A 52 -12.49 -5.59 -0.92
C ILE A 52 -11.40 -4.61 -0.44
N ARG A 53 -10.63 -4.99 0.58
CA ARG A 53 -9.56 -4.15 1.15
C ARG A 53 -8.22 -4.55 0.54
N GLY A 54 -7.19 -3.71 0.70
CA GLY A 54 -5.81 -4.05 0.29
C GLY A 54 -5.19 -5.24 1.02
N ARG A 55 -5.92 -5.85 1.96
CA ARG A 55 -5.57 -7.08 2.69
C ARG A 55 -6.33 -8.31 2.20
N THR A 56 -7.21 -8.16 1.22
CA THR A 56 -7.97 -9.26 0.64
C THR A 56 -7.05 -10.11 -0.22
N THR A 57 -7.08 -11.42 0.03
CA THR A 57 -6.37 -12.43 -0.74
C THR A 57 -7.24 -12.97 -1.87
N PHE A 58 -6.64 -13.64 -2.84
CA PHE A 58 -7.43 -14.31 -3.88
C PHE A 58 -8.31 -15.43 -3.30
N GLN A 59 -7.89 -16.08 -2.22
CA GLN A 59 -8.71 -17.02 -1.47
C GLN A 59 -9.97 -16.34 -0.92
N ASP A 60 -9.84 -15.15 -0.33
CA ASP A 60 -11.00 -14.42 0.18
C ASP A 60 -11.99 -14.08 -0.95
N LEU A 61 -11.51 -13.76 -2.16
CA LEU A 61 -12.38 -13.53 -3.33
C LEU A 61 -13.15 -14.80 -3.74
N LEU A 62 -12.47 -15.95 -3.74
CA LEU A 62 -13.11 -17.25 -4.01
C LEU A 62 -14.14 -17.59 -2.91
N ASP A 63 -13.81 -17.32 -1.65
CA ASP A 63 -14.70 -17.54 -0.50
C ASP A 63 -15.93 -16.62 -0.53
N LEU A 64 -15.78 -15.42 -1.11
CA LEU A 64 -16.88 -14.49 -1.39
C LEU A 64 -17.77 -14.97 -2.56
N GLY A 65 -17.35 -15.99 -3.30
CA GLY A 65 -18.11 -16.59 -4.40
C GLY A 65 -17.74 -16.10 -5.80
N LEU A 66 -16.68 -15.29 -5.92
CA LEU A 66 -16.15 -14.92 -7.24
C LEU A 66 -15.50 -16.15 -7.88
N ALA A 67 -15.80 -16.39 -9.16
CA ALA A 67 -15.16 -17.45 -9.91
C ALA A 67 -13.73 -17.05 -10.27
N GLN A 68 -12.83 -18.04 -10.35
CA GLN A 68 -11.43 -17.79 -10.71
C GLN A 68 -11.30 -17.05 -12.04
N GLU A 69 -12.16 -17.36 -13.02
CA GLU A 69 -12.12 -16.71 -14.33
C GLU A 69 -12.44 -15.21 -14.25
N VAL A 70 -13.33 -14.81 -13.33
CA VAL A 70 -13.69 -13.41 -13.09
C VAL A 70 -12.50 -12.66 -12.49
N ILE A 71 -11.84 -13.30 -11.53
CA ILE A 71 -10.63 -12.76 -10.90
C ILE A 71 -9.51 -12.57 -11.94
N GLU A 72 -9.30 -13.57 -12.80
CA GLU A 72 -8.31 -13.53 -13.87
C GLU A 72 -8.59 -12.42 -14.88
N GLN A 73 -9.86 -12.19 -15.21
CA GLN A 73 -10.27 -11.06 -16.04
C GLN A 73 -9.98 -9.72 -15.36
N ALA A 74 -10.30 -9.58 -14.08
CA ALA A 74 -10.10 -8.35 -13.33
C ALA A 74 -8.61 -7.97 -13.22
N ILE A 75 -7.73 -8.97 -13.00
CA ILE A 75 -6.28 -8.74 -12.94
C ILE A 75 -5.59 -8.77 -14.31
N GLY A 76 -6.30 -9.15 -15.38
CA GLY A 76 -5.77 -9.24 -16.74
C GLY A 76 -4.69 -10.33 -16.91
N GLY A 77 -4.70 -11.38 -16.09
CA GLY A 77 -3.66 -12.40 -16.07
C GLY A 77 -4.07 -13.66 -15.29
N PRO A 78 -3.26 -14.73 -15.33
CA PRO A 78 -3.56 -15.95 -14.60
C PRO A 78 -3.54 -15.68 -13.08
N MET A 79 -4.48 -16.30 -12.37
CA MET A 79 -4.58 -16.11 -10.93
C MET A 79 -3.33 -16.72 -10.27
N PRO A 80 -2.64 -15.97 -9.38
CA PRO A 80 -1.50 -16.49 -8.64
C PRO A 80 -1.98 -17.41 -7.50
N GLU A 81 -1.08 -17.73 -6.57
CA GLU A 81 -1.42 -18.51 -5.37
C GLU A 81 -2.60 -17.87 -4.59
N PRO A 82 -3.62 -18.65 -4.17
CA PRO A 82 -4.79 -18.14 -3.45
C PRO A 82 -4.45 -17.34 -2.19
N SER A 83 -3.34 -17.69 -1.52
CA SER A 83 -2.85 -16.99 -0.33
C SER A 83 -2.17 -15.64 -0.61
N THR A 84 -2.04 -15.25 -1.88
CA THR A 84 -1.43 -13.98 -2.28
C THR A 84 -2.43 -12.84 -2.10
N LEU A 85 -1.93 -11.69 -1.63
CA LEU A 85 -2.70 -10.45 -1.51
C LEU A 85 -2.94 -9.84 -2.89
N VAL A 86 -4.19 -9.51 -3.21
CA VAL A 86 -4.56 -8.88 -4.49
C VAL A 86 -3.80 -7.58 -4.69
N LYS A 87 -3.73 -6.73 -3.65
CA LYS A 87 -2.99 -5.47 -3.69
C LYS A 87 -1.50 -5.66 -3.99
N VAL A 88 -0.86 -6.64 -3.34
CA VAL A 88 0.58 -6.91 -3.55
C VAL A 88 0.82 -7.44 -4.96
N TYR A 89 -0.06 -8.30 -5.47
CA TYR A 89 0.03 -8.79 -6.84
C TYR A 89 -0.12 -7.63 -7.84
N CYS A 90 -1.11 -6.74 -7.63
CA CYS A 90 -1.29 -5.58 -8.49
C CYS A 90 -0.06 -4.68 -8.48
N GLU A 91 0.45 -4.32 -7.30
CA GLU A 91 1.68 -3.51 -7.16
C GLU A 91 2.89 -4.17 -7.83
N ALA A 92 3.05 -5.49 -7.70
CA ALA A 92 4.15 -6.24 -8.32
C ALA A 92 4.08 -6.29 -9.85
N ASN A 93 2.87 -6.27 -10.42
CA ASN A 93 2.64 -6.27 -11.88
C ASN A 93 2.47 -4.86 -12.45
N GLY A 94 2.55 -3.82 -11.62
CA GLY A 94 2.27 -2.43 -12.03
C GLY A 94 0.80 -2.19 -12.41
N LEU A 95 -0.12 -2.99 -11.88
CA LEU A 95 -1.55 -2.84 -12.04
C LEU A 95 -2.11 -1.88 -10.98
N ASP A 96 -3.17 -1.17 -11.34
CA ASP A 96 -3.83 -0.24 -10.46
C ASP A 96 -4.84 -0.98 -9.56
N PHE A 97 -4.51 -1.10 -8.27
CA PHE A 97 -5.35 -1.86 -7.33
C PHE A 97 -6.76 -1.28 -7.22
N GLU A 98 -6.95 0.03 -7.33
CA GLU A 98 -8.29 0.63 -7.25
C GLU A 98 -9.17 0.20 -8.42
N ILE A 99 -8.61 0.13 -9.64
CA ILE A 99 -9.34 -0.34 -10.83
C ILE A 99 -9.70 -1.83 -10.69
N VAL A 100 -8.75 -2.66 -10.26
CA VAL A 100 -8.99 -4.11 -10.07
C VAL A 100 -10.02 -4.34 -8.97
N LYS A 101 -9.92 -3.60 -7.86
CA LYS A 101 -10.88 -3.64 -6.76
C LYS A 101 -12.28 -3.30 -7.25
N GLU A 102 -12.45 -2.20 -7.98
CA GLU A 102 -13.77 -1.78 -8.49
C GLU A 102 -14.38 -2.84 -9.40
N GLN A 103 -13.60 -3.47 -10.27
CA GLN A 103 -14.08 -4.56 -11.12
C GLN A 103 -14.55 -5.75 -10.29
N LEU A 104 -13.71 -6.24 -9.36
CA LEU A 104 -14.06 -7.36 -8.49
C LEU A 104 -15.27 -7.06 -7.62
N GLN A 105 -15.37 -5.82 -7.11
CA GLN A 105 -16.50 -5.38 -6.29
C GLN A 105 -17.79 -5.35 -7.11
N THR A 106 -17.74 -4.84 -8.34
CA THR A 106 -18.89 -4.83 -9.24
C THR A 106 -19.38 -6.24 -9.55
N GLU A 107 -18.46 -7.17 -9.80
CA GLU A 107 -18.80 -8.57 -10.04
C GLU A 107 -19.36 -9.25 -8.80
N LEU A 108 -18.82 -8.93 -7.62
CA LEU A 108 -19.33 -9.43 -6.35
C LEU A 108 -20.75 -8.92 -6.06
N ASP A 109 -20.98 -7.61 -6.27
CA ASP A 109 -22.30 -6.99 -6.12
C ASP A 109 -23.30 -7.56 -7.15
N ASN A 110 -22.84 -7.90 -8.36
CA ASN A 110 -23.62 -8.62 -9.37
C ASN A 110 -23.91 -10.09 -9.00
N LEU A 111 -23.15 -10.70 -8.08
CA LEU A 111 -23.39 -12.04 -7.53
C LEU A 111 -24.23 -12.03 -6.25
N ALA A 112 -24.25 -10.91 -5.54
CA ALA A 112 -25.10 -10.67 -4.37
C ALA A 112 -26.55 -10.17 -4.62
N PRO A 113 -27.14 -10.07 -5.84
CA PRO A 113 -28.50 -9.59 -6.00
C PRO A 113 -29.48 -10.73 -5.63
N ASN A 114 -29.75 -10.85 -4.34
CA ASN A 114 -30.90 -11.58 -3.79
C ASN A 114 -31.22 -11.02 -2.39
N ASP A 115 -31.77 -9.81 -2.31
CA ASP A 115 -33.21 -9.52 -2.05
C ASP A 115 -33.45 -8.01 -2.02
#